data_AF-A0A9P7W1N3-F1
#
_entry.id   AF-A0A9P7W1N3-F1
#
_cell.length_a   1.000
_cell.length_b   1.000
_cell.length_c   1.000
_cell.angle_alpha   90.00
_cell.angle_beta   90.00
_cell.angle_gamma   90.00
#
_symmetry.space_group_name_H-M   'P 1'
#
loop_
_entity.id
_entity.type
_entity.pdbx_description
1 polymer ?
#
loop_
_entity_poly.entity_id
_entity_poly.type
_entity_poly.pdbx_seq_one_letter_code
_entity_poly.pdbx_strand_id
1 'polypeptide(L)'
;MLVFRSVGGSLEAYIPSDCACQLEYLDWQCTSESKGSELSHFLPTQHRLRTIQNLQWRPDYQVPPPFSLPALSTLSGNYDAIKALLPGRTVTSLHWISDVKDVRSPDVSELVEPLGNLETFRLGGHHERPSLVLLAEHLSKVKVLELFGVKPGDLESIDKLPHLEELKVSVQWGSSSDGPISPRDAASVVSKLFVAVPTLQYVDIAQPVYWPIPAFCQAYDRWWRGSTKPETIQHLPF
;
A
#
# COMPACT_ATOMS: atom_id res chain seq x y z
N MET A 1 -15.57 16.65 -9.57
CA MET A 1 -15.00 15.49 -8.87
C MET A 1 -16.02 15.01 -7.86
N LEU A 2 -16.73 13.91 -8.12
CA LEU A 2 -17.56 13.26 -7.10
C LEU A 2 -16.65 12.33 -6.31
N VAL A 3 -16.52 12.57 -5.01
CA VAL A 3 -15.78 11.70 -4.09
C VAL A 3 -16.79 11.09 -3.14
N PHE A 4 -16.96 9.78 -3.19
CA PHE A 4 -17.69 9.06 -2.16
C PHE A 4 -16.68 8.70 -1.07
N ARG A 5 -16.90 9.19 0.16
CA ARG A 5 -16.16 8.80 1.36
C ARG A 5 -17.15 8.27 2.38
N SER A 6 -17.00 7.03 2.83
CA SER A 6 -17.65 6.56 4.04
C SER A 6 -16.68 6.75 5.21
N VAL A 7 -16.91 7.76 6.06
CA VAL A 7 -16.09 7.96 7.26
C VAL A 7 -16.85 7.41 8.47
N GLY A 8 -16.31 6.36 9.08
CA GLY A 8 -16.70 5.88 10.41
C GLY A 8 -17.55 4.61 10.42
N GLY A 9 -16.92 3.49 10.83
CA GLY A 9 -17.43 2.40 11.68
C GLY A 9 -18.68 1.59 11.30
N SER A 10 -19.66 2.17 10.61
CA SER A 10 -20.84 1.51 10.06
C SER A 10 -21.56 2.53 9.19
N LEU A 11 -21.41 2.43 7.87
CA LEU A 11 -22.21 3.20 6.92
C LEU A 11 -22.51 2.30 5.73
N GLU A 12 -23.78 1.98 5.55
CA GLU A 12 -24.33 1.34 4.36
C GLU A 12 -24.06 2.23 3.13
N ALA A 13 -22.87 2.14 2.55
CA ALA A 13 -22.58 2.82 1.30
C ALA A 13 -23.48 2.20 0.20
N TYR A 14 -24.23 3.02 -0.52
CA TYR A 14 -25.06 2.57 -1.63
C TYR A 14 -24.35 2.94 -2.93
N ILE A 15 -24.25 1.97 -3.83
CA ILE A 15 -23.77 2.20 -5.18
C ILE A 15 -24.99 2.57 -6.00
N PRO A 16 -25.09 3.79 -6.54
CA PRO A 16 -26.23 4.16 -7.37
C PRO A 16 -26.20 3.33 -8.65
N SER A 17 -27.09 2.33 -8.74
CA SER A 17 -27.20 1.38 -9.85
C SER A 17 -27.48 2.06 -11.20
N ASP A 18 -28.06 3.27 -11.14
CA ASP A 18 -28.54 4.02 -12.30
C ASP A 18 -27.66 5.24 -12.61
N CYS A 19 -26.49 5.37 -11.96
CA CYS A 19 -25.61 6.51 -12.20
C CYS A 19 -24.82 6.35 -13.50
N ALA A 20 -25.13 7.18 -14.50
CA ALA A 20 -24.27 7.34 -15.69
C ALA A 20 -22.95 8.08 -15.39
N CYS A 21 -22.72 8.46 -14.13
CA CYS A 21 -21.51 9.12 -13.70
C CYS A 21 -20.29 8.20 -13.87
N GLN A 22 -19.18 8.81 -14.27
CA GLN A 22 -17.88 8.14 -14.36
C GLN A 22 -17.01 8.67 -13.23
N LEU A 23 -16.65 7.79 -12.30
CA LEU A 23 -15.75 8.11 -11.21
C LEU A 23 -14.31 8.15 -11.72
N GLU A 24 -13.51 9.03 -11.13
CA GLU A 24 -12.04 9.02 -11.27
C GLU A 24 -11.37 8.47 -10.01
N TYR A 25 -12.08 8.51 -8.88
CA TYR A 25 -11.62 8.11 -7.57
C TYR A 25 -12.76 7.42 -6.80
N LEU A 26 -12.45 6.31 -6.15
CA LEU A 26 -13.34 5.57 -5.26
C LEU A 26 -12.59 5.22 -3.98
N ASP A 27 -13.13 5.58 -2.83
CA ASP A 27 -12.66 5.14 -1.52
C ASP A 27 -13.76 4.30 -0.87
N TRP A 28 -13.49 3.01 -0.71
CA TRP A 28 -14.51 2.01 -0.36
C TRP A 28 -14.07 1.17 0.83
N GLN A 29 -14.17 1.74 2.02
CA GLN A 29 -13.89 1.07 3.29
C GLN A 29 -15.09 0.26 3.84
N CYS A 30 -16.08 -0.06 3.00
CA CYS A 30 -17.29 -0.76 3.47
C CYS A 30 -17.02 -2.26 3.66
N THR A 31 -17.27 -2.76 4.87
CA THR A 31 -17.10 -4.18 5.23
C THR A 31 -18.42 -4.97 5.21
N SER A 32 -19.51 -4.36 4.74
CA SER A 32 -20.83 -4.98 4.71
C SER A 32 -20.86 -6.19 3.76
N GLU A 33 -21.30 -7.33 4.28
CA GLU A 33 -21.34 -8.60 3.54
C GLU A 33 -22.27 -8.55 2.32
N SER A 34 -23.34 -7.77 2.38
CA SER A 34 -24.43 -7.78 1.42
C SER A 34 -24.19 -6.97 0.14
N LYS A 35 -23.09 -6.20 0.04
CA LYS A 35 -22.93 -5.19 -1.02
C LYS A 35 -21.76 -5.40 -1.99
N GLY A 36 -20.91 -6.40 -1.79
CA GLY A 36 -19.84 -6.66 -2.77
C GLY A 36 -20.33 -7.19 -4.11
N SER A 37 -21.49 -7.82 -4.15
CA SER A 37 -22.15 -8.19 -5.41
C SER A 37 -22.49 -6.94 -6.23
N GLU A 38 -23.03 -5.88 -5.63
CA GLU A 38 -23.30 -4.60 -6.31
C GLU A 38 -22.00 -3.97 -6.85
N LEU A 39 -20.93 -3.99 -6.05
CA LEU A 39 -19.64 -3.44 -6.44
C LEU A 39 -19.02 -4.18 -7.65
N SER A 40 -19.18 -5.50 -7.68
CA SER A 40 -18.72 -6.36 -8.78
C SER A 40 -19.37 -6.01 -10.11
N HIS A 41 -20.63 -5.57 -10.10
CA HIS A 41 -21.35 -5.11 -11.29
C HIS A 41 -21.05 -3.66 -11.66
N PHE A 42 -20.84 -2.82 -10.64
CA PHE A 42 -20.59 -1.40 -10.83
C PHE A 42 -19.20 -1.10 -11.38
N LEU A 43 -18.14 -1.71 -10.81
CA LEU A 43 -16.76 -1.42 -11.21
C LEU A 43 -16.52 -1.56 -12.73
N PRO A 44 -17.01 -2.60 -13.43
CA PRO A 44 -16.88 -2.70 -14.87
C PRO A 44 -17.42 -1.51 -15.68
N THR A 45 -18.39 -0.77 -15.13
CA THR A 45 -19.00 0.41 -15.79
C THR A 45 -18.16 1.68 -15.67
N GLN A 46 -17.12 1.68 -14.83
CA GLN A 46 -16.36 2.87 -14.45
C GLN A 46 -15.06 2.99 -15.24
N HIS A 47 -15.16 3.31 -16.53
CA HIS A 47 -14.01 3.34 -17.45
C HIS A 47 -13.00 4.46 -17.15
N ARG A 48 -13.40 5.51 -16.44
CA ARG A 48 -12.50 6.63 -16.05
C ARG A 48 -11.89 6.48 -14.65
N LEU A 49 -12.18 5.38 -13.93
CA LEU A 49 -11.72 5.20 -12.56
C LEU A 49 -10.21 4.96 -12.55
N ARG A 50 -9.47 5.89 -11.93
CA ARG A 50 -8.01 5.88 -11.85
C ARG A 50 -7.49 5.34 -10.53
N THR A 51 -8.24 5.59 -9.46
CA THR A 51 -7.82 5.29 -8.10
C THR A 51 -8.93 4.59 -7.33
N ILE A 52 -8.59 3.46 -6.74
CA ILE A 52 -9.41 2.77 -5.74
C ILE A 52 -8.62 2.73 -4.42
N GLN A 53 -9.25 3.16 -3.32
CA GLN A 53 -8.65 3.15 -1.98
C GLN A 53 -9.44 2.34 -0.96
N ASN A 54 -8.69 1.80 0.00
CA ASN A 54 -9.21 1.09 1.18
C ASN A 54 -10.18 -0.04 0.87
N LEU A 55 -10.06 -0.66 -0.32
CA LEU A 55 -11.01 -1.64 -0.81
C LEU A 55 -10.92 -2.93 -0.02
N GLN A 56 -12.01 -3.31 0.62
CA GLN A 56 -12.20 -4.62 1.22
C GLN A 56 -12.98 -5.50 0.25
N TRP A 57 -12.29 -6.48 -0.33
CA TRP A 57 -12.90 -7.48 -1.21
C TRP A 57 -13.04 -8.81 -0.48
N ARG A 58 -13.94 -9.66 -0.94
CA ARG A 58 -14.13 -11.00 -0.40
C ARG A 58 -13.99 -12.06 -1.48
N PRO A 59 -13.57 -13.30 -1.13
CA PRO A 59 -13.40 -14.37 -2.10
C PRO A 59 -14.70 -14.82 -2.79
N ASP A 60 -15.86 -14.58 -2.16
CA ASP A 60 -17.19 -14.92 -2.68
C ASP A 60 -17.75 -13.90 -3.68
N TYR A 61 -17.07 -12.76 -3.86
CA TYR A 61 -17.48 -11.74 -4.81
C TYR A 61 -17.01 -12.04 -6.24
N GLN A 62 -17.84 -11.70 -7.22
CA GLN A 62 -17.52 -11.95 -8.62
C GLN A 62 -16.38 -11.04 -9.09
N VAL A 63 -15.31 -11.63 -9.58
CA VAL A 63 -14.14 -10.88 -10.07
C VAL A 63 -14.50 -10.11 -11.35
N PRO A 64 -14.29 -8.78 -11.40
CA PRO A 64 -14.46 -8.01 -12.61
C PRO A 64 -13.52 -8.48 -13.73
N PRO A 65 -13.97 -8.54 -15.01
CA PRO A 65 -13.14 -9.00 -16.12
C PRO A 65 -11.82 -8.22 -16.22
N PRO A 66 -10.68 -8.84 -16.59
CA PRO A 66 -9.37 -8.17 -16.56
C PRO A 66 -9.28 -6.88 -17.40
N PHE A 67 -10.03 -6.79 -18.50
CA PHE A 67 -10.10 -5.62 -19.39
C PHE A 67 -11.02 -4.51 -18.87
N SER A 68 -11.67 -4.71 -17.72
CA SER A 68 -12.44 -3.66 -17.05
C SER A 68 -11.51 -2.67 -16.33
N LEU A 69 -12.01 -1.46 -16.08
CA LEU A 69 -11.25 -0.39 -15.42
C LEU A 69 -9.94 -0.01 -16.16
N PRO A 70 -10.00 0.32 -17.47
CA PRO A 70 -8.80 0.55 -18.28
C PRO A 70 -7.95 1.75 -17.84
N ALA A 71 -8.51 2.67 -17.04
CA ALA A 71 -7.78 3.83 -16.52
C ALA A 71 -7.17 3.60 -15.13
N LEU A 72 -7.36 2.43 -14.51
CA LEU A 72 -6.93 2.16 -13.15
C LEU A 72 -5.40 2.11 -13.06
N SER A 73 -4.84 3.06 -12.32
CA SER A 73 -3.40 3.17 -12.07
C SER A 73 -3.02 2.94 -10.61
N THR A 74 -3.97 3.16 -9.70
CA THR A 74 -3.74 3.09 -8.25
C THR A 74 -4.77 2.19 -7.58
N LEU A 75 -4.28 1.19 -6.85
CA LEU A 75 -5.10 0.27 -6.06
C LEU A 75 -4.63 0.26 -4.61
N SER A 76 -5.56 0.29 -3.68
CA SER A 76 -5.32 0.08 -2.26
C SER A 76 -6.42 -0.78 -1.67
N GLY A 77 -6.06 -1.83 -0.95
CA GLY A 77 -7.00 -2.82 -0.44
C GLY A 77 -6.34 -4.06 0.16
N ASN A 78 -7.18 -5.00 0.60
CA ASN A 78 -6.76 -6.29 1.14
C ASN A 78 -6.27 -7.27 0.07
N TYR A 79 -5.75 -8.42 0.49
CA TYR A 79 -5.21 -9.43 -0.42
C TYR A 79 -6.24 -9.86 -1.48
N ASP A 80 -7.50 -10.09 -1.11
CA ASP A 80 -8.54 -10.51 -2.05
C ASP A 80 -8.85 -9.43 -3.09
N ALA A 81 -8.79 -8.14 -2.70
CA ALA A 81 -8.97 -7.03 -3.64
C ALA A 81 -7.83 -7.00 -4.68
N ILE A 82 -6.60 -7.23 -4.21
CA ILE A 82 -5.42 -7.29 -5.06
C ILE A 82 -5.52 -8.47 -6.01
N LYS A 83 -5.90 -9.65 -5.51
CA LYS A 83 -6.09 -10.84 -6.34
C LYS A 83 -7.17 -10.64 -7.41
N ALA A 84 -8.27 -9.97 -7.06
CA ALA A 84 -9.36 -9.72 -8.00
C ALA A 84 -9.03 -8.63 -9.04
N LEU A 85 -8.37 -7.54 -8.62
CA LEU A 85 -8.27 -6.32 -9.42
C LEU A 85 -6.89 -6.07 -10.03
N LEU A 86 -5.81 -6.64 -9.51
CA LEU A 86 -4.47 -6.37 -10.04
C LEU A 86 -4.18 -7.09 -11.38
N PRO A 87 -4.52 -8.38 -11.57
CA PRO A 87 -4.17 -9.10 -12.79
C PRO A 87 -4.78 -8.49 -14.06
N GLY A 88 -3.97 -8.41 -15.12
CA GLY A 88 -4.39 -7.92 -16.44
C GLY A 88 -4.64 -6.41 -16.54
N ARG A 89 -4.30 -5.63 -15.50
CA ARG A 89 -4.47 -4.17 -15.47
C ARG A 89 -3.14 -3.44 -15.37
N THR A 90 -3.12 -2.17 -15.77
CA THR A 90 -1.91 -1.33 -15.81
C THR A 90 -1.70 -0.55 -14.50
N VAL A 91 -1.90 -1.21 -13.36
CA VAL A 91 -1.71 -0.60 -12.04
C VAL A 91 -0.21 -0.43 -11.80
N THR A 92 0.21 0.78 -11.43
CA THR A 92 1.60 1.12 -11.12
C THR A 92 1.80 1.50 -9.67
N SER A 93 0.73 1.82 -8.93
CA SER A 93 0.77 2.14 -7.51
C SER A 93 -0.13 1.18 -6.73
N LEU A 94 0.46 0.43 -5.81
CA LEU A 94 -0.27 -0.49 -4.95
C LEU A 94 -0.02 -0.20 -3.48
N HIS A 95 -1.08 -0.19 -2.68
CA HIS A 95 -1.01 -0.26 -1.22
C HIS A 95 -1.74 -1.49 -0.71
N TRP A 96 -0.97 -2.48 -0.25
CA TRP A 96 -1.49 -3.69 0.34
C TRP A 96 -1.78 -3.48 1.82
N ILE A 97 -3.07 -3.29 2.14
CA ILE A 97 -3.58 -3.12 3.50
C ILE A 97 -4.07 -4.48 3.99
N SER A 98 -3.30 -5.14 4.83
CA SER A 98 -3.70 -6.46 5.35
C SER A 98 -4.97 -6.38 6.20
N ASP A 99 -5.86 -7.36 6.03
CA ASP A 99 -7.04 -7.61 6.88
C ASP A 99 -6.68 -8.60 8.02
N VAL A 100 -7.47 -8.62 9.10
CA VAL A 100 -7.38 -9.63 10.17
C VAL A 100 -7.48 -11.06 9.61
N LYS A 101 -8.23 -11.23 8.51
CA LYS A 101 -8.48 -12.52 7.87
C LYS A 101 -7.40 -12.92 6.86
N ASP A 102 -6.46 -12.03 6.55
CA ASP A 102 -5.42 -12.33 5.56
C ASP A 102 -4.49 -13.44 6.08
N VAL A 103 -4.13 -14.34 5.18
CA VAL A 103 -3.15 -15.40 5.46
C VAL A 103 -1.76 -14.77 5.57
N ARG A 104 -0.99 -15.15 6.59
CA ARG A 104 0.37 -14.62 6.83
C ARG A 104 1.34 -14.83 5.67
N SER A 105 1.16 -15.92 4.93
CA SER A 105 1.93 -16.29 3.75
C SER A 105 0.98 -16.51 2.57
N PRO A 106 0.52 -15.43 1.92
CA PRO A 106 -0.39 -15.55 0.79
C PRO A 106 0.33 -16.19 -0.40
N ASP A 107 -0.42 -16.95 -1.22
CA ASP A 107 0.09 -17.43 -2.50
C ASP A 107 0.09 -16.28 -3.52
N VAL A 108 1.29 -15.89 -3.96
CA VAL A 108 1.47 -14.77 -4.87
C VAL A 108 1.74 -15.19 -6.31
N SER A 109 1.56 -16.48 -6.64
CA SER A 109 1.85 -17.03 -7.98
C SER A 109 1.10 -16.30 -9.09
N GLU A 110 -0.17 -15.96 -8.87
CA GLU A 110 -1.01 -15.20 -9.80
C GLU A 110 -0.67 -13.69 -9.84
N LEU A 111 0.13 -13.21 -8.88
CA LEU A 111 0.49 -11.79 -8.73
C LEU A 111 1.89 -11.47 -9.24
N VAL A 112 2.72 -12.46 -9.59
CA VAL A 112 4.13 -12.26 -9.98
C VAL A 112 4.26 -11.23 -11.11
N GLU A 113 3.54 -11.41 -12.21
CA GLU A 113 3.60 -10.51 -13.35
C GLU A 113 3.11 -9.08 -13.01
N PRO A 114 1.90 -8.89 -12.43
CA PRO A 114 1.45 -7.53 -12.13
C PRO A 114 2.26 -6.83 -11.03
N LEU A 115 2.82 -7.55 -10.05
CA LEU A 115 3.74 -6.97 -9.07
C LEU A 115 4.99 -6.40 -9.76
N GLY A 116 5.44 -7.02 -10.85
CA GLY A 116 6.55 -6.55 -11.67
C GLY A 116 6.28 -5.24 -12.43
N ASN A 117 5.04 -4.74 -12.44
CA ASN A 117 4.68 -3.47 -13.07
C ASN A 117 4.59 -2.30 -12.09
N LEU A 118 4.69 -2.56 -10.79
CA LEU A 118 4.57 -1.54 -9.77
C LEU A 118 5.79 -0.62 -9.74
N GLU A 119 5.55 0.68 -9.69
CA GLU A 119 6.55 1.72 -9.45
C GLU A 119 6.48 2.23 -8.00
N THR A 120 5.28 2.23 -7.41
CA THR A 120 5.07 2.58 -6.00
C THR A 120 4.40 1.41 -5.28
N PHE A 121 5.03 0.94 -4.21
CA PHE A 121 4.49 -0.14 -3.39
C PHE A 121 4.48 0.26 -1.92
N ARG A 122 3.31 0.13 -1.30
CA ARG A 122 3.13 0.30 0.14
C ARG A 122 2.65 -1.01 0.74
N LEU A 123 3.31 -1.46 1.80
CA LEU A 123 3.06 -2.76 2.39
C LEU A 123 2.73 -2.62 3.88
N GLY A 124 1.48 -2.91 4.24
CA GLY A 124 0.99 -2.94 5.61
C GLY A 124 -0.16 -1.97 5.89
N GLY A 125 -0.57 -1.96 7.15
CA GLY A 125 -1.79 -1.30 7.61
C GLY A 125 -2.02 -1.53 9.11
N HIS A 126 -3.29 -1.62 9.50
CA HIS A 126 -3.68 -1.91 10.89
C HIS A 126 -3.41 -3.36 11.34
N HIS A 127 -3.29 -4.30 10.41
CA HIS A 127 -3.15 -5.73 10.71
C HIS A 127 -1.79 -6.28 10.27
N GLU A 128 -1.53 -7.53 10.68
CA GLU A 128 -0.28 -8.22 10.40
C GLU A 128 -0.09 -8.39 8.89
N ARG A 129 1.01 -7.85 8.34
CA ARG A 129 1.32 -7.88 6.91
C ARG A 129 2.18 -9.08 6.50
N PRO A 130 2.16 -9.53 5.23
CA PRO A 130 3.15 -10.48 4.76
C PRO A 130 4.57 -9.87 4.82
N SER A 131 5.59 -10.74 4.91
CA SER A 131 6.98 -10.29 4.86
C SER A 131 7.33 -9.80 3.46
N LEU A 132 8.12 -8.74 3.37
CA LEU A 132 8.65 -8.23 2.10
C LEU A 132 9.50 -9.30 1.40
N VAL A 133 10.14 -10.20 2.14
CA VAL A 133 10.97 -11.29 1.61
C VAL A 133 10.22 -12.14 0.57
N LEU A 134 8.90 -12.32 0.76
CA LEU A 134 8.05 -13.10 -0.15
C LEU A 134 7.73 -12.37 -1.47
N LEU A 135 7.84 -11.04 -1.47
CA LEU A 135 7.40 -10.18 -2.57
C LEU A 135 8.58 -9.56 -3.32
N ALA A 136 9.71 -9.35 -2.66
CA ALA A 136 10.82 -8.54 -3.16
C ALA A 136 11.33 -8.98 -4.53
N GLU A 137 11.39 -10.29 -4.81
CA GLU A 137 11.84 -10.83 -6.10
C GLU A 137 10.90 -10.50 -7.27
N HIS A 138 9.67 -10.08 -6.98
CA HIS A 138 8.65 -9.76 -7.98
C HIS A 138 8.48 -8.26 -8.19
N LEU A 139 9.12 -7.41 -7.38
CA LEU A 139 8.95 -5.95 -7.38
C LEU A 139 10.00 -5.23 -8.24
N SER A 140 10.22 -5.74 -9.46
CA SER A 140 11.37 -5.35 -10.29
C SER A 140 11.44 -3.86 -10.68
N LYS A 141 10.30 -3.16 -10.77
CA LYS A 141 10.22 -1.74 -11.19
C LYS A 141 9.99 -0.76 -10.06
N VAL A 142 9.90 -1.23 -8.81
CA VAL A 142 9.55 -0.37 -7.67
C VAL A 142 10.64 0.67 -7.45
N LYS A 143 10.24 1.93 -7.45
CA LYS A 143 11.07 3.10 -7.13
C LYS A 143 10.76 3.65 -5.74
N VAL A 144 9.51 3.54 -5.31
CA VAL A 144 9.06 4.03 -4.01
C VAL A 144 8.50 2.85 -3.21
N LEU A 145 9.15 2.54 -2.09
CA LEU A 145 8.68 1.54 -1.14
C LEU A 145 8.33 2.19 0.19
N GLU A 146 7.14 1.90 0.70
CA GLU A 146 6.73 2.26 2.06
C GLU A 146 6.37 1.00 2.85
N LEU A 147 7.04 0.79 3.98
CA LEU A 147 6.78 -0.30 4.91
C LEU A 147 6.10 0.26 6.16
N PHE A 148 4.91 -0.23 6.47
CA PHE A 148 4.26 0.04 7.76
C PHE A 148 4.76 -1.00 8.77
N GLY A 149 5.64 -0.59 9.67
CA GLY A 149 6.46 -1.46 10.51
C GLY A 149 7.58 -2.17 9.74
N VAL A 150 8.51 -2.84 10.43
CA VAL A 150 9.62 -3.59 9.83
C VAL A 150 9.66 -5.01 10.40
N LYS A 151 9.49 -6.03 9.55
CA LYS A 151 9.61 -7.43 9.97
C LYS A 151 11.05 -7.95 9.80
N PRO A 152 11.45 -9.01 10.53
CA PRO A 152 12.74 -9.66 10.31
C PRO A 152 12.93 -10.06 8.85
N GLY A 153 14.09 -9.71 8.26
CA GLY A 153 14.41 -10.01 6.87
C GLY A 153 13.96 -8.96 5.85
N ASP A 154 13.08 -8.02 6.22
CA ASP A 154 12.57 -7.04 5.26
C ASP A 154 13.68 -6.11 4.77
N LEU A 155 14.50 -5.57 5.68
CA LEU A 155 15.57 -4.64 5.31
C LEU A 155 16.68 -5.34 4.51
N GLU A 156 16.94 -6.61 4.83
CA GLU A 156 17.87 -7.45 4.12
C GLU A 156 17.40 -7.75 2.69
N SER A 157 16.09 -7.74 2.44
CA SER A 157 15.51 -8.01 1.11
C SER A 157 15.44 -6.80 0.17
N ILE A 158 15.80 -5.60 0.66
CA ILE A 158 15.76 -4.37 -0.14
C ILE A 158 16.80 -4.38 -1.26
N ASP A 159 17.89 -5.15 -1.12
CA ASP A 159 18.89 -5.36 -2.16
C ASP A 159 18.33 -6.01 -3.45
N LYS A 160 17.18 -6.69 -3.34
CA LYS A 160 16.45 -7.28 -4.47
C LYS A 160 15.64 -6.27 -5.29
N LEU A 161 15.62 -5.00 -4.88
CA LEU A 161 14.85 -3.92 -5.53
C LEU A 161 15.81 -3.01 -6.33
N PRO A 162 16.17 -3.37 -7.58
CA PRO A 162 17.27 -2.75 -8.31
C PRO A 162 17.02 -1.30 -8.73
N HIS A 163 15.78 -0.84 -8.67
CA HIS A 163 15.36 0.51 -9.08
C HIS A 163 14.85 1.34 -7.90
N LEU A 164 15.03 0.87 -6.67
CA LEU A 164 14.51 1.57 -5.50
C LEU A 164 15.26 2.90 -5.31
N GLU A 165 14.50 3.99 -5.28
CA GLU A 165 14.98 5.37 -5.11
C GLU A 165 14.56 5.93 -3.75
N GLU A 166 13.42 5.51 -3.22
CA GLU A 166 12.85 6.00 -1.97
C GLU A 166 12.40 4.84 -1.08
N LEU A 167 12.89 4.81 0.16
CA LEU A 167 12.40 3.90 1.19
C LEU A 167 11.77 4.70 2.33
N LYS A 168 10.56 4.32 2.73
CA LYS A 168 9.88 4.88 3.89
C LYS A 168 9.56 3.77 4.89
N VAL A 169 9.92 3.99 6.15
CA VAL A 169 9.58 3.12 7.27
C VAL A 169 8.61 3.88 8.16
N SER A 170 7.34 3.52 8.07
CA SER A 170 6.22 4.21 8.70
C SER A 170 5.78 3.47 9.96
N VAL A 171 5.38 4.21 11.00
CA VAL A 171 4.73 3.66 12.21
C VAL A 171 3.23 4.00 12.28
N GLN A 172 2.72 4.61 11.21
CA GLN A 172 1.32 4.97 11.09
C GLN A 172 0.46 3.71 11.24
N TRP A 173 -0.64 3.83 11.98
CA TRP A 173 -1.63 2.77 12.26
C TRP A 173 -1.29 1.72 13.31
N GLY A 174 -0.15 1.85 14.01
CA GLY A 174 0.06 1.25 15.33
C GLY A 174 0.12 -0.29 15.41
N SER A 175 0.09 -0.98 14.27
CA SER A 175 0.38 -2.42 14.17
C SER A 175 1.90 -2.59 14.05
N SER A 176 2.61 -3.43 14.79
CA SER A 176 2.28 -4.41 15.83
C SER A 176 3.64 -4.94 16.30
N SER A 177 4.02 -4.87 17.59
CA SER A 177 5.22 -5.51 18.21
C SER A 177 6.63 -5.26 17.63
N ASP A 178 6.73 -4.85 16.36
CA ASP A 178 7.90 -4.65 15.53
C ASP A 178 7.98 -3.14 15.30
N GLY A 179 8.61 -2.45 16.25
CA GLY A 179 8.74 -0.99 16.26
C GLY A 179 9.60 -0.47 15.10
N PRO A 180 9.68 0.87 14.94
CA PRO A 180 10.60 1.46 13.98
C PRO A 180 12.03 1.00 14.27
N ILE A 181 12.91 1.16 13.28
CA ILE A 181 14.35 1.02 13.48
C ILE A 181 14.73 1.90 14.68
N SER A 182 15.32 1.28 15.71
CA SER A 182 15.77 1.97 16.92
C SER A 182 16.59 3.20 16.53
N PRO A 183 16.32 4.39 17.11
CA PRO A 183 17.08 5.60 16.77
C PRO A 183 18.59 5.46 16.96
N ARG A 184 19.02 4.57 17.87
CA ARG A 184 20.45 4.29 18.10
C ARG A 184 21.10 3.54 16.94
N ASP A 185 20.32 2.73 16.22
CA ASP A 185 20.80 1.85 15.16
C ASP A 185 20.54 2.43 13.77
N ALA A 186 19.64 3.43 13.67
CA ALA A 186 19.20 4.05 12.42
C ALA A 186 20.36 4.44 11.49
N ALA A 187 21.38 5.13 12.00
CA ALA A 187 22.52 5.55 11.18
C ALA A 187 23.28 4.37 10.55
N SER A 188 23.52 3.30 11.34
CA SER A 188 24.21 2.10 10.88
C SER A 188 23.38 1.32 9.86
N VAL A 189 22.08 1.18 10.11
CA VAL A 189 21.14 0.52 9.21
C VAL A 189 21.02 1.27 7.88
N VAL A 190 20.80 2.58 7.92
CA VAL A 190 20.70 3.43 6.72
C VAL A 190 22.00 3.38 5.91
N SER A 191 23.16 3.43 6.57
CA SER A 191 24.45 3.30 5.87
C SER A 191 24.57 1.98 5.12
N LYS A 192 24.08 0.86 5.70
CA LYS A 192 24.08 -0.44 5.01
C LYS A 192 23.12 -0.45 3.83
N LEU A 193 21.94 0.16 3.95
CA LEU A 193 20.96 0.26 2.87
C LEU A 193 21.52 1.03 1.66
N PHE A 194 22.18 2.16 1.88
CA PHE A 194 22.80 2.92 0.78
C PHE A 194 23.94 2.17 0.08
N VAL A 195 24.67 1.31 0.80
CA VAL A 195 25.70 0.45 0.22
C VAL A 195 25.07 -0.67 -0.59
N ALA A 196 24.02 -1.31 -0.07
CA ALA A 196 23.35 -2.44 -0.70
C ALA A 196 22.58 -2.03 -1.97
N VAL A 197 21.96 -0.85 -1.98
CA VAL A 197 21.13 -0.37 -3.10
C VAL A 197 21.69 0.93 -3.64
N PRO A 198 22.47 0.93 -4.73
CA PRO A 198 23.10 2.13 -5.27
C PRO A 198 22.12 3.21 -5.77
N THR A 199 20.92 2.83 -6.18
CA THR A 199 19.88 3.73 -6.69
C THR A 199 19.15 4.50 -5.59
N LEU A 200 19.21 4.04 -4.34
CA LEU A 200 18.45 4.59 -3.22
C LEU A 200 18.90 6.02 -2.91
N GLN A 201 18.04 7.02 -3.08
CA GLN A 201 18.39 8.43 -2.89
C GLN A 201 18.21 8.87 -1.45
N TYR A 202 17.14 8.40 -0.79
CA TYR A 202 16.88 8.71 0.60
C TYR A 202 16.09 7.62 1.33
N VAL A 203 16.19 7.65 2.65
CA VAL A 203 15.42 6.81 3.57
C VAL A 203 14.70 7.70 4.56
N ASP A 204 13.37 7.58 4.63
CA ASP A 204 12.56 8.25 5.65
C ASP A 204 12.24 7.23 6.75
N ILE A 205 12.66 7.51 7.98
CA ILE A 205 12.31 6.69 9.15
C ILE A 205 11.36 7.49 10.02
N ALA A 206 10.17 6.95 10.27
CA ALA A 206 9.17 7.62 11.07
C ALA A 206 9.66 7.87 12.50
N GLN A 207 9.50 9.11 12.95
CA GLN A 207 9.76 9.48 14.34
C GLN A 207 8.71 8.83 15.25
N PRO A 208 9.07 8.48 16.50
CA PRO A 208 8.11 7.99 17.48
C PRO A 208 6.96 8.99 17.64
N VAL A 209 5.73 8.53 17.45
CA VAL A 209 4.56 9.37 17.69
C VAL A 209 4.30 9.38 19.20
N TYR A 210 4.74 10.45 19.87
CA TYR A 210 4.31 10.75 21.23
C TYR A 210 2.91 11.36 21.15
N TRP A 211 1.89 10.61 21.59
CA TRP A 211 0.52 11.11 21.69
C TRP A 211 0.48 12.42 22.51
N PRO A 212 -0.31 13.44 22.10
CA PRO A 212 -1.45 13.37 21.20
C PRO A 212 -1.27 14.25 19.96
N ILE A 213 -0.43 13.83 19.00
CA ILE A 213 -0.46 14.45 17.67
C ILE A 213 -1.71 13.90 16.95
N PRO A 214 -2.51 14.74 16.26
CA PRO A 214 -3.63 14.25 15.46
C PRO A 214 -3.15 13.11 14.56
N ALA A 215 -3.87 11.99 14.60
CA ALA A 215 -3.51 10.64 14.10
C ALA A 215 -3.19 10.53 12.60
N PHE A 216 -2.95 11.65 11.93
CA PHE A 216 -2.91 11.80 10.50
C PHE A 216 -1.57 12.39 10.01
N CYS A 217 -0.80 13.09 10.85
CA CYS A 217 0.52 13.61 10.45
C CYS A 217 1.66 12.77 11.04
N GLN A 218 2.51 12.21 10.18
CA GLN A 218 3.72 11.48 10.60
C GLN A 218 4.96 12.31 10.25
N ALA A 219 5.78 12.59 11.27
CA ALA A 219 7.11 13.17 11.08
C ALA A 219 8.13 12.06 10.81
N TYR A 220 9.14 12.37 10.00
CA TYR A 220 10.18 11.44 9.61
C TYR A 220 11.55 12.09 9.74
N ASP A 221 12.54 11.27 10.10
CA ASP A 221 13.94 11.56 9.90
C ASP A 221 14.31 11.13 8.48
N ARG A 222 14.50 12.09 7.57
CA ARG A 222 14.98 11.86 6.21
C ARG A 222 16.49 11.79 6.19
N TRP A 223 17.01 10.66 5.77
CA TRP A 223 18.43 10.44 5.52
C TRP A 223 18.69 10.53 4.02
N TRP A 224 19.44 11.53 3.58
CA TRP A 224 19.91 11.63 2.20
C TRP A 224 21.17 10.78 1.99
N ARG A 225 21.33 10.20 0.80
CA ARG A 225 22.59 9.54 0.41
C ARG A 225 23.75 10.53 0.56
N GLY A 226 24.80 10.08 1.26
CA GLY A 226 25.99 10.88 1.51
C GLY A 226 25.86 11.90 2.64
N SER A 227 24.68 12.05 3.25
CA SER A 227 24.53 12.84 4.48
C SER A 227 25.01 12.06 5.70
N THR A 228 25.48 12.80 6.71
CA THR A 228 25.87 12.25 8.02
C THR A 228 24.79 12.41 9.08
N LYS A 229 23.73 13.18 8.80
CA LYS A 229 22.64 13.48 9.72
C LYS A 229 21.30 13.51 8.98
N PRO A 230 20.20 13.12 9.65
CA PRO A 230 18.88 13.24 9.07
C PRO A 230 18.34 14.66 9.16
N GLU A 231 17.37 14.95 8.30
CA GLU A 231 16.53 16.16 8.34
C GLU A 231 15.11 15.78 8.75
N THR A 232 14.52 16.52 9.68
CA THR A 232 13.12 16.30 10.06
C THR A 232 12.21 16.82 8.95
N ILE A 233 11.33 15.95 8.45
CA ILE A 233 10.29 16.30 7.49
C ILE A 233 8.92 15.84 7.98
N GLN A 234 7.86 16.40 7.38
CA GLN A 234 6.48 15.96 7.61
C GLN A 234 5.86 15.53 6.29
N HIS A 235 5.31 14.32 6.26
CA HIS A 235 4.45 13.89 5.16
C HIS A 235 3.00 14.14 5.57
N LEU A 236 2.25 14.80 4.69
CA LEU A 236 0.81 14.92 4.86
C LEU A 236 0.14 13.61 4.45
N PRO A 237 -0.89 13.15 5.19
CA PRO A 237 -1.72 12.04 4.77
C PRO A 237 -2.51 12.48 3.53
N PHE A 238 -2.60 11.61 2.54
CA PHE A 238 -3.38 11.83 1.33
C PHE A 238 -4.89 11.80 1.62
#